data_AF-A0A521FYU4-F1
#
_entry.id   AF-A0A521FYU4-F1
#
_cell.length_a   1.000
_cell.length_b   1.000
_cell.length_c   1.000
_cell.angle_alpha   90.00
_cell.angle_beta   90.00
_cell.angle_gamma   90.00
#
_symmetry.space_group_name_H-M   'P 1'
#
loop_
_entity.id
_entity.type
_entity.pdbx_description
1 polymer ?
#
loop_
_entity_poly.entity_id
_entity_poly.type
_entity_poly.pdbx_seq_one_letter_code
_entity_poly.pdbx_strand_id
1 'polypeptide(L)'
;MQKHIEDKISFLKQEVDLKIKSFEEKRTFNRKMSSYLNMTLIIISALITIFLGIEQDTYKIFFKNLALVLSASLTVLSTLDSFFNYKKLWVKYTDTTNDLKALKTDILYSCIKSDENISEQVIDKFYDRYISILKDTNQHWIQSRLKPEQK
;
A
#
# COMPACT_ATOMS: atom_id res chain seq x y z
N MET A 1 -21.49 21.08 27.98
CA MET A 1 -20.52 19.97 28.07
C MET A 1 -20.84 18.86 27.07
N GLN A 2 -22.06 18.30 27.04
CA GLN A 2 -22.46 17.24 26.08
C GLN A 2 -22.24 17.60 24.60
N LYS A 3 -22.62 18.82 24.17
CA LYS A 3 -22.41 19.28 22.79
C LYS A 3 -20.94 19.22 22.31
N HIS A 4 -19.99 19.55 23.19
CA HIS A 4 -18.56 19.50 22.85
C HIS A 4 -18.03 18.07 22.69
N ILE A 5 -18.60 17.11 23.43
CA ILE A 5 -18.28 15.68 23.36
C ILE A 5 -18.82 15.08 22.07
N GLU A 6 -20.06 15.42 21.69
CA GLU A 6 -20.67 15.04 20.42
C GLU A 6 -19.88 15.58 19.22
N ASP A 7 -19.49 16.86 19.26
CA ASP A 7 -18.69 17.50 18.22
C ASP A 7 -17.33 16.79 18.04
N LYS A 8 -16.65 16.45 19.14
CA LYS A 8 -15.38 15.71 19.13
C LYS A 8 -15.52 14.31 18.52
N ILE A 9 -16.57 13.57 18.89
CA ILE A 9 -16.83 12.23 18.35
C ILE A 9 -17.15 12.31 16.86
N SER A 10 -17.99 13.26 16.46
CA SER A 10 -18.38 13.46 15.06
C SER A 10 -17.15 13.78 14.20
N PHE A 11 -16.31 14.71 14.65
CA PHE A 11 -15.04 15.03 14.01
C PHE A 11 -14.14 13.80 13.86
N LEU A 12 -13.95 13.02 14.94
CA LEU A 12 -13.09 11.83 14.90
C LEU A 12 -13.63 10.76 13.95
N LYS A 13 -14.95 10.52 13.93
CA LYS A 13 -15.59 9.58 12.99
C LYS A 13 -15.34 10.00 11.54
N GLN A 14 -15.52 11.28 11.24
CA GLN A 14 -15.29 11.82 9.91
C GLN A 14 -13.83 11.68 9.48
N GLU A 15 -12.88 12.03 10.36
CA GLU A 15 -11.45 11.88 10.09
C GLU A 15 -11.05 10.43 9.83
N VAL A 16 -11.51 9.49 10.68
CA VAL A 16 -11.25 8.06 10.50
C VAL A 16 -11.81 7.57 9.15
N ASP A 17 -13.02 7.98 8.77
CA ASP A 17 -13.62 7.61 7.48
C ASP A 17 -12.86 8.15 6.28
N LEU A 18 -12.45 9.42 6.33
CA LEU A 18 -11.62 10.03 5.29
C LEU A 18 -10.29 9.29 5.13
N LYS A 19 -9.64 8.90 6.25
CA LYS A 19 -8.39 8.14 6.20
C LYS A 19 -8.59 6.72 5.69
N ILE A 20 -9.65 6.02 6.10
CA ILE A 20 -9.98 4.68 5.58
C ILE A 20 -10.07 4.73 4.05
N LYS A 21 -10.84 5.68 3.49
CA LYS A 21 -11.00 5.83 2.05
C LYS A 21 -9.66 6.10 1.36
N SER A 22 -8.87 7.05 1.89
CA SER A 22 -7.55 7.38 1.33
C SER A 22 -6.59 6.19 1.33
N PHE A 23 -6.55 5.40 2.40
CA PHE A 23 -5.69 4.22 2.47
C PHE A 23 -6.20 3.07 1.60
N GLU A 24 -7.52 2.91 1.41
CA GLU A 24 -8.07 1.93 0.47
C GLU A 24 -7.73 2.24 -0.99
N GLU A 25 -7.80 3.51 -1.40
CA GLU A 25 -7.37 3.96 -2.71
C GLU A 25 -5.88 3.66 -2.93
N LYS A 26 -5.02 4.02 -1.97
CA LYS A 26 -3.58 3.69 -2.01
C LYS A 26 -3.35 2.18 -2.06
N ARG A 27 -4.07 1.39 -1.27
CA ARG A 27 -3.98 -0.07 -1.25
C ARG A 27 -4.28 -0.67 -2.61
N THR A 28 -5.39 -0.26 -3.24
CA THR A 28 -5.81 -0.80 -4.55
C THR A 28 -4.85 -0.43 -5.67
N PHE A 29 -4.33 0.80 -5.66
CA PHE A 29 -3.29 1.24 -6.58
C PHE A 29 -2.01 0.40 -6.46
N ASN A 30 -1.50 0.24 -5.24
CA ASN A 30 -0.27 -0.52 -4.99
C ASN A 30 -0.44 -2.02 -5.31
N ARG A 31 -1.62 -2.61 -5.04
CA ARG A 31 -1.94 -3.98 -5.44
C ARG A 31 -1.88 -4.14 -6.96
N LYS A 32 -2.54 -3.24 -7.72
CA LYS A 32 -2.55 -3.27 -9.18
C LYS A 32 -1.13 -3.13 -9.75
N MET A 33 -0.36 -2.18 -9.24
CA MET A 33 1.01 -1.93 -9.72
C MET A 33 1.93 -3.13 -9.44
N SER A 34 1.86 -3.70 -8.24
CA SER A 34 2.64 -4.89 -7.88
C SER A 34 2.31 -6.08 -8.78
N SER A 35 1.03 -6.34 -9.04
CA SER A 35 0.65 -7.45 -9.94
C SER A 35 1.08 -7.18 -11.39
N TYR A 36 0.91 -5.94 -11.87
CA TYR A 36 1.27 -5.56 -13.23
C TYR A 36 2.78 -5.72 -13.50
N LEU A 37 3.63 -5.16 -12.63
CA LEU A 37 5.08 -5.24 -12.79
C LEU A 37 5.58 -6.68 -12.76
N ASN A 38 5.10 -7.49 -11.81
CA ASN A 38 5.48 -8.90 -11.73
C ASN A 38 5.07 -9.68 -13.01
N MET A 39 3.87 -9.46 -13.52
CA MET A 39 3.43 -10.10 -14.77
C MET A 39 4.27 -9.65 -15.97
N THR A 40 4.57 -8.35 -16.08
CA THR A 40 5.41 -7.82 -17.16
C THR A 40 6.81 -8.42 -17.12
N LEU A 41 7.43 -8.52 -15.93
CA LEU A 41 8.75 -9.15 -15.78
C LEU A 41 8.74 -10.62 -16.23
N ILE A 42 7.71 -11.38 -15.84
CA ILE A 42 7.55 -12.79 -16.24
C ILE A 42 7.40 -12.92 -17.77
N ILE A 43 6.56 -12.08 -18.37
CA ILE A 43 6.32 -12.08 -19.82
C ILE A 43 7.61 -11.71 -20.58
N ILE A 44 8.32 -10.66 -20.14
CA ILE A 44 9.59 -10.25 -20.75
C ILE A 44 10.61 -11.40 -20.66
N SER A 45 10.72 -12.06 -19.51
CA SER A 45 11.62 -13.21 -19.34
C SER A 45 11.29 -14.38 -20.29
N ALA A 46 9.99 -14.67 -20.46
CA ALA A 46 9.55 -15.70 -21.40
C ALA A 46 9.86 -15.32 -22.86
N LEU A 47 9.59 -14.07 -23.25
CA LEU A 47 9.88 -13.57 -24.59
C LEU A 47 11.39 -13.59 -24.92
N ILE A 48 12.25 -13.22 -23.97
CA ILE A 48 13.71 -13.34 -24.14
C ILE A 48 14.08 -14.80 -24.47
N THR A 49 13.52 -15.75 -23.73
CA THR A 49 13.80 -17.19 -23.94
C THR A 49 13.35 -17.65 -25.32
N ILE A 50 12.14 -17.26 -25.74
CA ILE A 50 11.59 -17.59 -27.07
C ILE A 50 12.46 -16.99 -28.18
N PHE A 51 12.82 -15.69 -28.07
CA PHE A 51 13.62 -15.03 -29.10
C PHE A 51 15.04 -15.56 -29.22
N LEU A 52 15.65 -15.96 -28.10
CA LEU A 52 16.96 -16.61 -28.14
C LEU A 52 16.91 -18.02 -28.74
N GLY A 53 15.77 -18.72 -28.62
CA GLY A 53 15.57 -20.06 -29.17
C GLY A 53 15.27 -20.12 -30.68
N ILE A 54 14.98 -18.98 -31.32
CA ILE A 54 14.72 -18.95 -32.77
C ILE A 54 16.05 -18.89 -33.53
N GLU A 55 16.43 -20.00 -34.15
CA GLU A 55 17.70 -20.14 -34.87
C GLU A 55 17.61 -19.88 -36.40
N GLN A 56 16.48 -19.38 -36.91
CA GLN A 56 16.29 -19.14 -38.34
C GLN A 56 17.22 -18.04 -38.88
N ASP A 57 18.15 -18.40 -39.77
CA ASP A 57 19.25 -17.52 -40.22
C ASP A 57 18.80 -16.15 -40.76
N THR A 58 17.68 -16.09 -41.48
CA THR A 58 17.14 -14.84 -42.05
C THR A 58 16.78 -13.79 -40.99
N TYR A 59 16.32 -14.22 -39.82
CA TYR A 59 15.80 -13.33 -38.77
C TYR A 59 16.59 -13.40 -37.45
N LYS A 60 17.63 -14.22 -37.40
CA LYS A 60 18.45 -14.49 -36.20
C LYS A 60 18.99 -13.22 -35.54
N ILE A 61 19.53 -12.30 -36.33
CA ILE A 61 20.08 -11.03 -35.82
C ILE A 61 18.97 -10.15 -35.22
N PHE A 62 17.80 -10.11 -35.86
CA PHE A 62 16.66 -9.33 -35.40
C PHE A 62 16.16 -9.82 -34.04
N PHE A 63 15.91 -11.13 -33.89
CA PHE A 63 15.45 -11.71 -32.63
C PHE A 63 16.49 -11.57 -31.50
N LYS A 64 17.79 -11.70 -31.82
CA LYS A 64 18.88 -11.48 -30.86
C LYS A 64 18.90 -10.04 -30.34
N ASN A 65 18.76 -9.04 -31.21
CA ASN A 65 18.70 -7.64 -30.81
C ASN A 65 17.46 -7.35 -29.96
N LEU A 66 16.32 -7.96 -30.30
CA LEU A 66 15.09 -7.82 -29.51
C LEU A 66 15.23 -8.43 -28.11
N ALA A 67 15.85 -9.61 -28.00
CA ALA A 67 16.17 -10.23 -26.71
C ALA A 67 17.10 -9.36 -25.85
N LEU A 68 18.09 -8.70 -26.46
CA LEU A 68 18.98 -7.76 -25.75
C LEU A 68 18.21 -6.56 -25.19
N VAL A 69 17.35 -5.93 -25.99
CA VAL A 69 16.51 -4.79 -25.56
C VAL A 69 15.57 -5.20 -24.43
N LEU A 70 14.96 -6.39 -24.55
CA LEU A 70 14.10 -6.94 -23.52
C LEU A 70 14.87 -7.24 -22.22
N SER A 71 16.10 -7.75 -22.32
CA SER A 71 16.95 -8.04 -21.15
C SER A 71 17.35 -6.76 -20.39
N ALA A 72 17.69 -5.70 -21.13
CA ALA A 72 17.95 -4.39 -20.55
C ALA A 72 16.69 -3.83 -19.85
N SER A 73 15.54 -3.91 -20.52
CA SER A 73 14.24 -3.50 -19.95
C SER A 73 13.89 -4.29 -18.69
N LEU A 74 14.11 -5.61 -18.68
CA LEU A 74 13.88 -6.49 -17.54
C LEU A 74 14.69 -6.02 -16.32
N THR A 75 15.95 -5.66 -16.52
CA THR A 75 16.86 -5.19 -15.46
C THR A 75 16.37 -3.88 -14.85
N VAL A 76 16.00 -2.91 -15.70
CA VAL A 76 15.47 -1.61 -15.25
C VAL A 76 14.16 -1.82 -14.48
N LEU A 77 13.22 -2.59 -15.02
CA LEU A 77 11.93 -2.85 -14.37
C LEU A 77 12.09 -3.61 -13.05
N SER A 78 13.00 -4.58 -12.98
CA SER A 78 13.26 -5.33 -11.75
C SER A 78 13.87 -4.44 -10.67
N THR A 79 14.75 -3.51 -11.06
CA THR A 79 15.35 -2.54 -10.15
C THR A 79 14.29 -1.55 -9.63
N LEU A 80 13.40 -1.08 -10.51
CA LEU A 80 12.29 -0.21 -10.13
C LEU A 80 11.31 -0.93 -9.18
N ASP A 81 10.94 -2.18 -9.47
CA ASP A 81 10.05 -2.95 -8.59
C ASP A 81 10.68 -3.16 -7.20
N SER A 82 11.98 -3.43 -7.13
CA SER A 82 12.72 -3.51 -5.87
C SER A 82 12.65 -2.18 -5.11
N PHE A 83 13.03 -1.09 -5.78
CA PHE A 83 13.10 0.25 -5.19
C PHE A 83 11.76 0.78 -4.69
N PHE A 84 10.67 0.55 -5.43
CA PHE A 84 9.34 1.01 -5.03
C PHE A 84 8.64 0.04 -4.07
N ASN A 85 8.98 -1.24 -4.12
CA ASN A 85 8.47 -2.30 -3.27
C ASN A 85 6.95 -2.24 -3.08
N TYR A 86 6.22 -2.15 -4.21
CA TYR A 86 4.77 -1.94 -4.23
C TYR A 86 4.01 -3.01 -3.44
N LYS A 87 4.53 -4.25 -3.39
CA LYS A 87 3.97 -5.34 -2.59
C LYS A 87 4.01 -5.01 -1.09
N LYS A 88 5.15 -4.52 -0.59
CA LYS A 88 5.32 -4.16 0.83
C LYS A 88 4.43 -2.98 1.21
N LEU A 89 4.29 -1.98 0.33
CA LEU A 89 3.37 -0.87 0.54
C LEU A 89 1.90 -1.32 0.54
N TRP A 90 1.52 -2.21 -0.37
CA TRP A 90 0.17 -2.78 -0.41
C TRP A 90 -0.19 -3.51 0.89
N VAL A 91 0.70 -4.36 1.41
CA VAL A 91 0.50 -5.05 2.70
C VAL A 91 0.34 -4.03 3.82
N LYS A 92 1.26 -3.06 3.94
CA LYS A 92 1.20 -2.07 5.02
C LYS A 92 -0.09 -1.23 4.98
N TYR A 93 -0.54 -0.81 3.80
CA TYR A 93 -1.80 -0.08 3.68
C TYR A 93 -3.02 -0.96 3.98
N THR A 94 -2.94 -2.26 3.71
CA THR A 94 -3.99 -3.22 4.12
C THR A 94 -4.10 -3.29 5.64
N ASP A 95 -2.96 -3.43 6.34
CA ASP A 95 -2.92 -3.47 7.80
C ASP A 95 -3.46 -2.15 8.39
N THR A 96 -2.99 -1.01 7.87
CA THR A 96 -3.44 0.32 8.30
C THR A 96 -4.94 0.51 8.12
N THR A 97 -5.51 0.09 6.98
CA THR A 97 -6.95 0.14 6.75
C THR A 97 -7.71 -0.75 7.74
N ASN A 98 -7.19 -1.94 8.06
CA ASN A 98 -7.82 -2.83 9.02
C ASN A 98 -7.81 -2.24 10.44
N ASP A 99 -6.70 -1.63 10.86
CA ASP A 99 -6.56 -0.97 12.15
C ASP A 99 -7.53 0.23 12.28
N LEU A 100 -7.66 1.03 11.22
CA LEU A 100 -8.61 2.15 11.19
C LEU A 100 -10.07 1.66 11.22
N LYS A 101 -10.39 0.56 10.53
CA LYS A 101 -11.73 -0.05 10.60
C LYS A 101 -12.03 -0.62 11.98
N ALA A 102 -11.06 -1.26 12.63
CA ALA A 102 -11.20 -1.73 14.00
C ALA A 102 -11.46 -0.55 14.95
N LEU A 103 -10.70 0.54 14.83
CA LEU A 103 -10.92 1.76 15.59
C LEU A 103 -12.33 2.34 15.36
N LYS A 104 -12.79 2.39 14.10
CA LYS A 104 -14.15 2.83 13.78
C LYS A 104 -15.21 1.98 14.49
N THR A 105 -15.05 0.66 14.46
CA THR A 105 -15.96 -0.28 15.14
C THR A 105 -15.96 -0.02 16.65
N ASP A 106 -14.81 0.19 17.27
CA ASP A 106 -14.70 0.45 18.71
C ASP A 106 -15.36 1.77 19.11
N ILE A 107 -15.22 2.81 18.29
CA ILE A 107 -15.91 4.10 18.48
C ILE A 107 -17.43 3.90 18.41
N LEU A 108 -17.92 3.22 17.35
CA LEU A 108 -19.35 2.98 17.17
C LEU A 108 -19.95 2.15 18.30
N TYR A 109 -19.27 1.07 18.70
CA TYR A 109 -19.70 0.22 19.80
C TYR A 109 -19.78 0.99 21.13
N SER A 110 -18.80 1.86 21.38
CA SER A 110 -18.77 2.67 22.60
C SER A 110 -19.89 3.71 22.63
N CYS A 111 -20.28 4.27 21.48
CA CYS A 111 -21.42 5.19 21.39
C CYS A 111 -22.73 4.48 21.74
N ILE A 112 -22.91 3.24 21.25
CA ILE A 112 -24.12 2.45 21.51
C ILE A 112 -24.18 1.98 22.97
N LYS A 113 -23.04 1.55 23.53
CA LYS A 113 -22.97 1.01 24.90
C LYS A 113 -23.25 2.06 25.99
N SER A 114 -22.94 3.33 25.73
CA SER A 114 -22.91 4.37 26.78
C SER A 114 -24.17 5.24 26.84
N ASP A 115 -25.25 4.88 26.13
CA ASP A 115 -26.49 5.69 26.03
C ASP A 115 -26.17 7.19 25.82
N GLU A 116 -25.32 7.48 24.83
CA GLU A 116 -24.83 8.82 24.43
C GLU A 116 -23.85 9.54 25.39
N ASN A 117 -23.61 9.04 26.60
CA ASN A 117 -22.74 9.72 27.57
C ASN A 117 -21.32 9.11 27.64
N ILE A 118 -20.59 9.20 26.52
CA ILE A 118 -19.16 8.85 26.48
C ILE A 118 -18.35 9.88 27.27
N SER A 119 -17.43 9.41 28.12
CA SER A 119 -16.50 10.30 28.80
C SER A 119 -15.43 10.85 27.86
N GLU A 120 -15.00 12.08 28.10
CA GLU A 120 -13.94 12.75 27.31
C GLU A 120 -12.64 11.92 27.27
N GLN A 121 -12.28 11.28 28.38
CA GLN A 121 -11.11 10.40 28.46
C GLN A 121 -11.16 9.22 27.49
N VAL A 122 -12.35 8.69 27.17
CA VAL A 122 -12.51 7.61 26.21
C VAL A 122 -12.32 8.12 24.79
N ILE A 123 -12.79 9.34 24.49
CA ILE A 123 -12.58 9.99 23.19
C ILE A 123 -11.10 10.26 22.96
N ASP A 124 -10.42 10.81 23.97
CA ASP A 124 -8.99 11.10 23.89
C ASP A 124 -8.18 9.82 23.63
N LYS A 125 -8.54 8.70 24.25
CA LYS A 125 -7.94 7.38 23.96
C LYS A 125 -8.14 6.93 22.51
N PHE A 126 -9.32 7.18 21.92
CA PHE A 126 -9.54 6.88 20.50
C PHE A 126 -8.71 7.77 19.59
N TYR A 127 -8.57 9.05 19.94
CA TYR A 127 -7.72 9.98 19.20
C TYR A 127 -6.24 9.58 19.27
N ASP A 128 -5.74 9.22 20.46
CA ASP A 128 -4.37 8.74 20.64
C ASP A 128 -4.09 7.49 19.80
N ARG A 129 -5.04 6.55 19.78
CA ARG A 129 -4.94 5.35 18.94
C ARG A 129 -4.96 5.69 17.45
N TYR A 130 -5.81 6.63 17.02
CA TYR A 130 -5.83 7.14 15.65
C TYR A 130 -4.47 7.70 15.24
N ILE A 131 -3.90 8.60 16.05
CA ILE A 131 -2.58 9.20 15.80
C ILE A 131 -1.48 8.13 15.80
N SER A 132 -1.56 7.15 16.69
CA SER A 132 -0.59 6.03 16.74
C SER A 132 -0.60 5.21 15.45
N ILE A 133 -1.78 4.87 14.92
CA ILE A 133 -1.90 4.12 13.64
C ILE A 133 -1.25 4.90 12.49
N LEU A 134 -1.51 6.22 12.42
CA LEU A 134 -0.91 7.07 11.39
C LEU A 134 0.60 7.19 11.54
N LYS A 135 1.09 7.35 12.77
CA LYS A 135 2.52 7.46 13.07
C LYS A 135 3.26 6.18 12.70
N ASP A 136 2.73 5.02 13.05
CA ASP A 136 3.31 3.72 12.71
C ASP A 136 3.37 3.52 11.18
N THR A 137 2.30 3.90 10.48
CA THR A 137 2.27 3.86 9.01
C THR A 137 3.34 4.77 8.40
N ASN A 138 3.47 5.99 8.91
CA ASN A 138 4.47 6.94 8.43
C ASN A 138 5.90 6.49 8.73
N GLN A 139 6.15 5.96 9.93
CA GLN A 139 7.44 5.40 10.32
C GLN A 139 7.82 4.24 9.41
N HIS A 140 6.89 3.34 9.12
CA HIS A 140 7.13 2.24 8.18
C HIS A 140 7.47 2.77 6.77
N TRP A 141 6.77 3.82 6.31
CA TRP A 141 7.06 4.45 5.02
C TRP A 141 8.48 5.04 5.00
N ILE A 142 8.86 5.82 6.01
CA ILE A 142 10.20 6.41 6.17
C ILE A 142 11.26 5.31 6.19
N GLN A 143 11.08 4.26 7.01
CA GLN A 143 12.05 3.16 7.11
C GLN A 143 12.19 2.39 5.80
N SER A 144 11.10 2.24 5.03
CA SER A 144 11.13 1.60 3.72
C SER A 144 11.88 2.42 2.65
N ARG A 145 12.11 3.72 2.88
CA ARG A 145 12.81 4.63 1.95
C ARG A 145 14.22 5.01 2.40
N LEU A 146 14.49 5.04 3.71
CA LEU A 146 15.80 5.43 4.27
C LEU A 146 16.81 4.28 4.34
N LYS A 147 16.37 3.01 4.26
CA LYS A 147 17.31 1.91 4.07
C LYS A 147 17.66 1.82 2.59
N PRO A 148 18.88 2.22 2.15
CA PRO A 148 19.37 1.71 0.87
C PRO A 148 19.34 0.19 0.97
N GLU A 149 18.89 -0.46 -0.09
CA GLU A 149 18.82 -1.92 -0.17
C GLU A 149 20.23 -2.48 0.06
N GLN A 150 20.53 -2.87 1.30
CA GLN A 150 21.67 -3.73 1.59
C GLN A 150 21.26 -5.13 1.16
N LYS A 151 21.59 -5.46 -0.08
CA LYS A 151 21.73 -6.83 -0.57
C LYS A 151 23.03 -6.91 -1.35
#